data_AF-K1SAS1-F1
#
_entry.id   AF-K1SAS1-F1
#
_cell.length_a   1.000
_cell.length_b   1.000
_cell.length_c   1.000
_cell.angle_alpha   90.00
_cell.angle_beta   90.00
_cell.angle_gamma   90.00
#
_symmetry.space_group_name_H-M   'P 1'
#
loop_
_entity.id
_entity.type
_entity.pdbx_description
1 polymer ?
#
loop_
_entity_poly.entity_id
_entity_poly.type
_entity_poly.pdbx_seq_one_letter_code
_entity_poly.pdbx_strand_id
1 'polypeptide(L)' 'MDSCMIDVTDIPGVEEGDEVVIFSAVPGNTPEDMARVLDTIPYEVMTSVSGRVKRIYSKE' A
#
# COMPACT_ATOMS: atom_id res chain seq x y z
N MET A 1 -7.39 5.96 14.04
CA MET A 1 -8.10 5.46 12.84
C MET A 1 -7.15 4.47 12.21
N ASP A 2 -7.60 3.22 12.07
CA ASP A 2 -6.70 2.08 12.05
C ASP A 2 -7.07 1.03 10.99
N SER A 3 -8.17 1.25 10.27
CA SER A 3 -8.70 0.32 9.26
C SER A 3 -9.21 1.06 8.02
N CYS A 4 -9.14 0.37 6.89
CA CYS A 4 -9.80 0.68 5.63
C CYS A 4 -10.42 -0.60 5.06
N MET A 5 -11.27 -0.48 4.04
CA MET A 5 -11.89 -1.61 3.35
C MET A 5 -11.63 -1.48 1.86
N ILE A 6 -11.45 -2.61 1.18
CA ILE A 6 -11.36 -2.72 -0.27
C ILE A 6 -12.42 -3.71 -0.74
N ASP A 7 -12.95 -3.50 -1.94
CA ASP A 7 -13.90 -4.42 -2.55
C ASP A 7 -13.15 -5.60 -3.19
N VAL A 8 -13.50 -6.82 -2.78
CA VAL A 8 -12.93 -8.07 -3.27
C VAL A 8 -13.98 -8.98 -3.91
N THR A 9 -15.20 -8.47 -4.14
CA THR A 9 -16.36 -9.24 -4.63
C THR A 9 -16.05 -10.07 -5.87
N ASP A 10 -15.25 -9.51 -6.80
CA ASP A 10 -14.91 -10.14 -8.08
C ASP A 10 -13.60 -10.95 -8.05
N ILE A 11 -12.95 -11.09 -6.89
CA ILE A 11 -11.68 -11.82 -6.74
C ILE A 11 -11.96 -13.19 -6.11
N PRO A 12 -11.87 -14.30 -6.87
CA PRO A 12 -12.16 -15.63 -6.35
C PRO A 12 -11.05 -16.11 -5.40
N GLY A 13 -11.45 -16.80 -4.33
CA GLY A 13 -10.52 -17.48 -3.43
C GLY A 13 -9.78 -16.59 -2.44
N VAL A 14 -10.28 -15.37 -2.18
CA VAL A 14 -9.76 -14.50 -1.11
C VAL A 14 -10.21 -15.05 0.25
N GLU A 15 -9.26 -15.18 1.18
CA GLU A 15 -9.48 -15.72 2.52
C GLU A 15 -8.87 -14.80 3.60
N GLU A 16 -9.25 -15.03 4.86
CA GLU A 16 -8.64 -14.31 5.98
C GLU A 16 -7.16 -14.66 6.12
N GLY A 17 -6.32 -13.64 6.22
CA GLY A 17 -4.86 -13.79 6.36
C GLY A 17 -4.10 -13.68 5.04
N ASP A 18 -4.79 -13.55 3.90
CA ASP A 18 -4.14 -13.29 2.62
C ASP A 18 -3.32 -11.99 2.64
N GLU A 19 -2.15 -12.04 2.00
CA GLU A 19 -1.27 -10.88 1.90
C GLU A 19 -1.84 -9.85 0.92
N VAL A 20 -1.85 -8.59 1.35
CA VAL A 20 -2.24 -7.45 0.52
C VAL A 20 -1.08 -6.48 0.40
N VAL A 21 -0.82 -6.03 -0.83
CA VAL A 21 0.26 -5.10 -1.15
C VAL A 21 -0.30 -3.70 -1.38
N ILE A 22 0.03 -2.76 -0.50
CA ILE A 22 -0.40 -1.35 -0.61
C ILE A 22 0.46 -0.58 -1.63
N PHE A 23 1.79 -0.77 -1.55
CA PHE A 23 2.74 -0.20 -2.48
C PHE A 23 3.40 -1.32 -3.28
N SER A 24 3.24 -1.30 -4.60
CA SER A 24 3.79 -2.32 -5.48
C SER A 24 4.62 -1.70 -6.59
N ALA A 25 5.47 -2.50 -7.25
CA ALA A 25 6.19 -2.07 -8.46
C ALA A 25 5.29 -2.09 -9.72
N VAL A 26 4.00 -2.40 -9.60
CA VAL A 26 3.06 -2.48 -10.71
C VAL A 26 2.47 -1.09 -10.98
N PRO A 27 2.40 -0.65 -12.26
CA PRO A 27 1.73 0.60 -12.63
C PRO A 27 0.30 0.67 -12.08
N GLY A 28 -0.05 1.81 -11.49
CA GLY A 28 -1.32 2.04 -10.80
C GLY A 28 -1.22 1.97 -9.28
N ASN A 29 -0.22 1.28 -8.72
CA ASN A 29 -0.01 1.10 -7.28
C ASN A 29 1.42 1.48 -6.82
N THR A 30 2.12 2.29 -7.61
CA THR A 30 3.43 2.85 -7.22
C THR A 30 3.25 4.07 -6.31
N PRO A 31 4.25 4.46 -5.49
CA PRO A 31 4.21 5.72 -4.75
C PRO A 31 4.00 6.94 -5.65
N GLU A 32 4.51 6.93 -6.87
CA GLU A 32 4.31 7.97 -7.88
C GLU A 32 2.86 8.05 -8.36
N ASP A 33 2.21 6.91 -8.59
CA ASP A 33 0.80 6.87 -8.97
C ASP A 33 -0.10 7.35 -7.82
N MET A 34 0.20 6.95 -6.58
CA MET A 34 -0.53 7.43 -5.41
C MET A 34 -0.35 8.93 -5.20
N ALA A 35 0.87 9.45 -5.35
CA ALA A 35 1.12 10.88 -5.26
C ALA A 35 0.32 11.67 -6.30
N ARG A 36 0.17 11.14 -7.52
CA ARG A 36 -0.66 11.75 -8.57
C ARG A 36 -2.15 11.80 -8.19
N VAL A 37 -2.68 10.73 -7.60
CA VAL A 37 -4.08 10.70 -7.11
C VAL A 37 -4.30 11.68 -5.96
N LEU A 38 -3.30 11.85 -5.10
CA LEU A 38 -3.33 12.72 -3.92
C LEU A 38 -2.92 14.17 -4.20
N ASP A 39 -2.58 14.51 -5.45
CA ASP A 39 -2.05 15.82 -5.86
C ASP A 39 -0.86 16.29 -5.00
N THR A 40 0.11 15.39 -4.82
CA THR A 40 1.35 15.65 -4.07
C THR A 40 2.57 15.02 -4.77
N ILE A 41 3.71 14.97 -4.07
CA ILE A 41 4.97 14.37 -4.51
C ILE A 41 5.21 13.01 -3.85
N PRO A 42 5.96 12.09 -4.49
CA PRO A 42 6.22 10.75 -3.96
C PRO A 42 6.91 10.74 -2.59
N TYR A 43 7.75 11.74 -2.31
CA TYR A 43 8.44 11.85 -1.02
C TYR A 43 7.49 12.03 0.16
N GLU A 44 6.37 12.76 -0.02
CA GLU A 44 5.37 12.91 1.04
C GLU A 44 4.69 11.57 1.32
N VAL A 45 4.33 10.81 0.28
CA VAL A 45 3.76 9.46 0.42
C VAL A 45 4.72 8.55 1.20
N MET A 46 5.97 8.44 0.78
CA MET A 46 6.96 7.56 1.42
C MET A 46 7.26 7.94 2.88
N THR A 47 7.37 9.24 3.16
CA THR A 47 7.73 9.74 4.51
C THR A 47 6.54 9.83 5.45
N SER A 48 5.31 9.82 4.93
CA SER A 48 4.08 9.82 5.74
C SER A 48 3.82 8.50 6.47
N VAL A 49 4.47 7.40 6.07
CA VAL A 49 4.29 6.09 6.72
C VAL A 49 4.73 6.15 8.17
N SER A 50 3.74 6.11 9.07
CA SER A 50 3.92 6.27 10.51
C SER A 50 4.99 5.33 11.09
N GLY A 51 5.68 5.79 12.14
CA GLY A 51 6.62 4.97 12.92
C GLY A 51 5.99 3.72 13.55
N ARG A 52 4.65 3.67 13.68
CA ARG A 52 3.92 2.49 14.18
C ARG A 52 3.97 1.28 13.23
N VAL A 53 4.21 1.51 11.94
CA VAL A 53 4.33 0.44 10.95
C VAL A 53 5.71 -0.20 11.11
N LYS A 54 5.73 -1.49 11.47
CA LYS A 54 6.97 -2.25 11.64
C LYS A 54 7.71 -2.35 10.30
N ARG A 55 8.97 -1.94 10.30
CA ARG A 55 9.87 -2.04 9.14
C ARG A 55 10.73 -3.29 9.29
N ILE A 56 10.63 -4.20 8.32
CA ILE A 56 11.43 -5.43 8.25
C ILE A 56 12.46 -5.22 7.13
N TYR A 57 13.73 -5.35 7.46
CA TYR A 57 14.83 -5.20 6.50
C TYR A 57 15.35 -6.59 6.14
N SER A 58 15.20 -6.98 4.88
CA SER A 58 15.87 -8.15 4.32
C SER A 58 17.18 -7.72 3.66
N LYS A 59 18.22 -8.54 3.84
CA LYS A 59 19.39 -8.56 2.97
C LYS A 59 19.36 -9.93 2.31
N GLU A 60 19.36 -9.96 0.99
CA GLU A 60 19.89 -11.12 0.26
C GLU A 60 21.42 -11.16 0.40
#